data_AF-A0AAV1LCH1-F1
#
_entry.id   AF-A0AAV1LCH1-F1
#
_cell.length_a   1.000
_cell.length_b   1.000
_cell.length_c   1.000
_cell.angle_alpha   90.00
_cell.angle_beta   90.00
_cell.angle_gamma   90.00
#
_symmetry.space_group_name_H-M   'P 1'
#
loop_
_entity.id
_entity.type
_entity.pdbx_description
1 polymer ?
#
loop_
_entity_poly.entity_id
_entity_poly.type
_entity_poly.pdbx_seq_one_letter_code
_entity_poly.pdbx_strand_id
1 'polypeptide(L)'
;MKPTKLKRHLETKHPQLKNKDESYFKRLATKLKSQQVDFQKYTTVNQKALQASFEVSFLIAKTKKPHNIGETLILPAAMKMVSIMQGEKYANLLKTIPLSSDTVHRRINLLADDIKIQLIDRVKGSPYYAIQLN
;
A
#
# COMPACT_ATOMS: atom_id res chain seq x y z
N MET A 1 -1.32 4.26 32.05
CA MET A 1 -2.65 4.84 32.40
C MET A 1 -2.85 4.68 33.91
N LYS A 2 -3.37 5.69 34.64
CA LYS A 2 -3.61 5.55 36.09
C LYS A 2 -4.72 4.51 36.35
N PRO A 3 -4.67 3.69 37.43
CA PRO A 3 -5.64 2.61 37.69
C PRO A 3 -7.10 3.06 37.71
N THR A 4 -7.37 4.21 38.33
CA THR A 4 -8.72 4.82 38.39
C THR A 4 -9.26 5.19 37.01
N LYS A 5 -8.41 5.68 36.11
CA LYS A 5 -8.79 6.00 34.73
C LYS A 5 -9.06 4.73 33.92
N LEU A 6 -8.24 3.69 34.09
CA LEU A 6 -8.41 2.41 33.39
C LEU A 6 -9.72 1.74 33.78
N LYS A 7 -10.02 1.66 35.08
CA LYS A 7 -11.29 1.14 35.59
C LYS A 7 -12.48 1.86 34.97
N ARG A 8 -12.51 3.20 35.05
CA ARG A 8 -13.58 4.02 34.46
C ARG A 8 -13.72 3.78 32.94
N HIS A 9 -12.61 3.66 32.22
CA HIS A 9 -12.63 3.43 30.77
C HIS A 9 -13.23 2.06 30.42
N LEU A 10 -12.82 1.00 31.13
CA LEU A 10 -13.43 -0.32 30.96
C LEU A 10 -14.92 -0.29 31.29
N GLU A 11 -15.32 0.38 32.38
CA GLU A 11 -16.73 0.48 32.76
C GLU A 11 -17.60 1.25 31.76
N THR A 12 -17.08 2.32 31.18
CA THR A 12 -17.87 3.24 30.34
C THR A 12 -17.76 2.98 28.84
N LYS A 13 -16.64 2.44 28.36
CA LYS A 13 -16.37 2.24 26.92
C LYS A 13 -16.29 0.77 26.52
N HIS A 14 -15.91 -0.11 27.46
CA HIS A 14 -15.81 -1.54 27.20
C HIS A 14 -16.43 -2.38 28.33
N PRO A 15 -17.74 -2.23 28.63
CA PRO A 15 -18.37 -2.89 29.78
C PRO A 15 -18.15 -4.41 29.81
N GLN A 16 -18.07 -5.03 28.63
CA GLN A 16 -17.79 -6.45 28.44
C GLN A 16 -16.40 -6.91 28.92
N LEU A 17 -15.46 -5.96 29.11
CA LEU A 17 -14.09 -6.21 29.55
C LEU A 17 -13.85 -5.85 31.02
N LYS A 18 -14.81 -5.21 31.69
CA LYS A 18 -14.68 -4.67 33.07
C LYS A 18 -14.19 -5.69 34.09
N ASN A 19 -14.73 -6.91 34.04
CA ASN A 19 -14.49 -7.96 35.03
C ASN A 19 -13.53 -9.05 34.52
N LYS A 20 -12.83 -8.80 33.40
CA LYS A 20 -11.83 -9.74 32.89
C LYS A 20 -10.57 -9.63 33.71
N ASP A 21 -9.94 -10.78 33.97
CA ASP A 21 -8.75 -10.88 34.78
C ASP A 21 -7.48 -10.57 33.96
N GLU A 22 -6.34 -10.43 34.64
CA GLU A 22 -5.07 -10.08 33.99
C GLU A 22 -4.66 -11.11 32.92
N SER A 23 -4.98 -12.41 33.12
CA SER A 23 -4.62 -13.46 32.17
C SER A 23 -5.34 -13.27 30.83
N TYR A 24 -6.59 -12.80 30.85
CA TYR A 24 -7.35 -12.47 29.65
C TYR A 24 -6.63 -11.39 28.81
N PHE A 25 -6.18 -10.31 29.46
CA PHE A 25 -5.51 -9.21 28.76
C PHE A 25 -4.13 -9.60 28.26
N LYS A 26 -3.37 -10.42 29.01
CA LYS A 26 -2.12 -11.02 28.53
C LYS A 26 -2.34 -11.84 27.27
N ARG A 27 -3.37 -12.72 27.26
CA ARG A 27 -3.72 -13.51 26.08
C ARG A 27 -4.18 -12.65 24.91
N LEU A 28 -5.00 -11.63 25.16
CA LEU A 28 -5.45 -10.68 24.14
C LEU A 28 -4.27 -9.91 23.52
N ALA A 29 -3.33 -9.46 24.33
CA ALA A 29 -2.12 -8.78 23.87
C ALA A 29 -1.27 -9.70 22.97
N THR A 30 -1.09 -10.97 23.36
CA THR A 30 -0.37 -11.95 22.53
C THR A 30 -1.09 -12.19 21.20
N LYS A 31 -2.42 -12.32 21.21
CA LYS A 31 -3.23 -12.47 19.99
C LYS A 31 -3.12 -11.25 19.07
N LEU A 32 -3.14 -10.04 19.63
CA LEU A 32 -2.99 -8.81 18.86
C LEU A 32 -1.59 -8.70 18.25
N LYS A 33 -0.54 -9.09 18.99
CA LYS A 33 0.83 -9.14 18.47
C LYS A 33 0.96 -10.15 17.33
N SER A 34 0.38 -11.35 17.45
CA SER A 34 0.42 -12.32 16.35
C SER A 34 -0.33 -11.81 15.12
N GLN A 35 -1.50 -11.19 15.31
CA GLN A 35 -2.24 -10.54 14.22
C GLN A 35 -1.42 -9.43 13.54
N GLN A 36 -0.70 -8.61 14.32
CA GLN A 36 0.18 -7.56 13.77
C GLN A 36 1.28 -8.14 12.88
N VAL A 37 1.89 -9.26 13.28
CA VAL A 37 2.89 -9.96 12.47
C VAL A 37 2.29 -10.47 11.16
N ASP A 38 1.07 -11.01 11.22
CA ASP A 38 0.37 -11.45 10.02
C ASP A 38 0.05 -10.27 9.10
N PHE A 39 -0.43 -9.14 9.63
CA PHE A 39 -0.61 -7.90 8.85
C PHE A 39 0.70 -7.43 8.20
N GLN A 40 1.82 -7.48 8.92
CA GLN A 40 3.13 -7.12 8.37
C GLN A 40 3.50 -7.97 7.15
N LYS A 41 3.25 -9.29 7.19
CA LYS A 41 3.46 -10.19 6.05
C LYS A 41 2.60 -9.79 4.84
N TYR A 42 1.35 -9.38 5.06
CA TYR A 42 0.47 -8.90 3.97
C TYR A 42 0.87 -7.51 3.44
N THR A 43 1.47 -6.64 4.26
CA THR A 43 1.94 -5.31 3.82
C THR A 43 3.34 -5.29 3.22
N THR A 44 4.13 -6.36 3.40
CA THR A 44 5.49 -6.41 2.87
C THR A 44 5.43 -6.77 1.39
N VAL A 45 5.21 -5.75 0.56
CA VAL A 45 5.31 -5.91 -0.89
C VAL A 45 6.77 -6.15 -1.22
N ASN A 46 7.06 -7.28 -1.87
CA ASN A 46 8.39 -7.57 -2.40
C ASN A 46 8.88 -6.37 -3.21
N GLN A 47 10.12 -5.89 -3.00
CA GLN A 47 10.67 -4.73 -3.71
C GLN A 47 10.49 -4.83 -5.23
N LYS A 48 10.62 -6.04 -5.81
CA LYS A 48 10.39 -6.27 -7.25
C LYS A 48 8.92 -6.08 -7.64
N ALA A 49 7.98 -6.53 -6.82
CA ALA A 49 6.55 -6.33 -7.04
C ALA A 49 6.14 -4.86 -6.86
N LEU A 50 6.77 -4.16 -5.90
CA LEU A 50 6.61 -2.73 -5.72
C LEU A 50 7.09 -1.97 -6.97
N GLN A 51 8.30 -2.24 -7.44
CA GLN A 51 8.85 -1.64 -8.65
C GLN A 51 7.96 -1.91 -9.87
N ALA A 52 7.60 -3.18 -10.11
CA ALA A 52 6.76 -3.56 -11.25
C ALA A 52 5.43 -2.81 -11.26
N SER A 53 4.77 -2.64 -10.10
CA SER A 53 3.51 -1.92 -10.06
C SER A 53 3.67 -0.40 -10.27
N PHE A 54 4.82 0.20 -9.95
CA PHE A 54 5.08 1.61 -10.27
C PHE A 54 5.23 1.78 -11.78
N GLU A 55 5.98 0.90 -12.43
CA GLU A 55 6.14 0.89 -13.90
C GLU A 55 4.79 0.73 -14.61
N VAL A 56 3.97 -0.24 -14.20
CA VAL A 56 2.65 -0.41 -14.81
C VAL A 56 1.75 0.80 -14.55
N SER A 57 1.75 1.37 -13.34
CA SER A 57 0.96 2.57 -13.03
C SER A 57 1.39 3.78 -13.87
N PHE A 58 2.70 3.95 -14.09
CA PHE A 58 3.24 4.97 -14.97
C PHE A 58 2.77 4.78 -16.41
N LEU A 59 2.80 3.55 -16.95
CA LEU A 59 2.31 3.25 -18.29
C LEU A 59 0.80 3.53 -18.44
N ILE A 60 -0.01 3.19 -17.43
CA ILE A 60 -1.45 3.50 -17.39
C ILE A 60 -1.67 5.02 -17.49
N ALA A 61 -0.98 5.80 -16.65
CA ALA A 61 -1.08 7.26 -16.67
C ALA A 61 -0.61 7.85 -18.01
N LYS A 62 0.55 7.40 -18.51
CA LYS A 62 1.15 7.87 -19.76
C LYS A 62 0.24 7.63 -20.97
N THR A 63 -0.48 6.51 -20.97
CA THR A 63 -1.43 6.15 -22.03
C THR A 63 -2.86 6.64 -21.77
N LYS A 64 -3.07 7.43 -20.70
CA LYS A 64 -4.36 8.01 -20.30
C LYS A 64 -5.46 6.95 -20.15
N LYS A 65 -5.12 5.78 -19.60
CA LYS A 65 -6.08 4.70 -19.36
C LYS A 65 -6.69 4.81 -17.96
N PRO A 66 -7.92 4.29 -17.74
CA PRO A 66 -8.53 4.28 -16.42
C PRO A 66 -7.74 3.42 -15.43
N HIS A 67 -7.73 3.79 -14.16
CA HIS A 67 -6.92 3.10 -13.13
C HIS A 67 -7.29 1.62 -12.97
N ASN A 68 -8.57 1.28 -13.11
CA ASN A 68 -9.07 -0.08 -12.99
C ASN A 68 -8.53 -1.06 -14.05
N ILE A 69 -7.92 -0.57 -15.15
CA ILE A 69 -7.37 -1.44 -16.20
C ILE A 69 -6.27 -2.36 -15.67
N GLY A 70 -5.58 -1.95 -14.60
CA GLY A 70 -4.56 -2.73 -13.92
C GLY A 70 -5.09 -4.07 -13.42
N GLU A 71 -6.21 -4.05 -12.70
CA GLU A 71 -6.85 -5.24 -12.12
C GLU A 71 -7.79 -5.95 -13.10
N THR A 72 -8.46 -5.23 -14.01
CA THR A 72 -9.45 -5.84 -14.91
C THR A 72 -8.83 -6.53 -16.13
N LEU A 73 -7.68 -6.07 -16.62
CA LEU A 73 -7.10 -6.57 -17.87
C LEU A 73 -5.61 -6.87 -17.77
N ILE A 74 -4.79 -5.91 -17.32
CA ILE A 74 -3.33 -6.03 -17.41
C ILE A 74 -2.83 -7.22 -16.59
N LEU A 75 -3.22 -7.30 -15.31
CA LEU A 75 -2.79 -8.39 -14.43
C LEU A 75 -3.32 -9.77 -14.91
N PRO A 76 -4.63 -9.94 -15.22
CA PRO A 76 -5.14 -11.20 -15.78
C PRO A 76 -4.44 -11.63 -17.07
N ALA A 77 -4.18 -10.70 -18.00
CA ALA A 77 -3.52 -11.00 -19.27
C ALA A 77 -2.06 -11.43 -19.04
N ALA A 78 -1.31 -10.69 -18.22
CA ALA A 78 0.06 -11.02 -17.87
C ALA A 78 0.17 -12.41 -17.21
N MET A 79 -0.76 -12.72 -16.30
CA MET A 79 -0.83 -14.04 -15.68
C MET A 79 -1.09 -15.17 -16.69
N LYS A 80 -2.06 -14.99 -17.61
CA LYS A 80 -2.34 -16.00 -18.66
C LYS A 80 -1.12 -16.23 -19.54
N MET A 81 -0.45 -15.18 -19.99
CA MET A 81 0.77 -15.28 -20.80
C MET A 81 1.88 -16.03 -20.07
N VAL A 82 2.18 -15.66 -18.82
CA VAL A 82 3.22 -16.32 -18.02
C VAL A 82 2.85 -17.76 -17.69
N SER A 83 1.57 -18.05 -17.45
CA SER A 83 1.10 -19.42 -17.19
C SER A 83 1.35 -20.34 -18.39
N ILE A 84 1.10 -19.86 -19.61
CA ILE A 84 1.35 -20.62 -20.84
C ILE A 84 2.84 -20.78 -21.09
N MET A 85 3.61 -19.70 -20.93
CA MET A 85 5.03 -19.65 -21.31
C MET A 85 5.97 -20.32 -20.29
N GLN A 86 5.63 -20.27 -19.01
CA GLN A 86 6.53 -20.65 -17.91
C GLN A 86 5.85 -21.53 -16.84
N GLY A 87 4.53 -21.67 -16.89
CA GLY A 87 3.75 -22.47 -15.94
C GLY A 87 3.11 -21.66 -14.81
N GLU A 88 2.12 -22.28 -14.15
CA GLU A 88 1.25 -21.63 -13.16
C GLU A 88 2.00 -21.07 -11.94
N LYS A 89 3.09 -21.73 -11.52
CA LYS A 89 3.90 -21.30 -10.37
C LYS A 89 4.39 -19.86 -10.58
N TYR A 90 4.87 -19.53 -11.77
CA TYR A 90 5.37 -18.19 -12.08
C TYR A 90 4.23 -17.20 -12.27
N ALA A 91 3.11 -17.62 -12.88
CA ALA A 91 1.93 -16.77 -13.02
C ALA A 91 1.38 -16.32 -11.66
N ASN A 92 1.37 -17.23 -10.67
CA ASN A 92 0.91 -16.91 -9.32
C ASN A 92 1.78 -15.87 -8.60
N LEU A 93 3.06 -15.72 -8.96
CA LEU A 93 3.92 -14.67 -8.41
C LEU A 93 3.42 -13.27 -8.82
N LEU A 94 2.80 -13.11 -10.00
CA LEU A 94 2.29 -11.82 -10.44
C LEU A 94 1.13 -11.32 -9.57
N LYS A 95 0.40 -12.19 -8.86
CA LYS A 95 -0.65 -11.79 -7.91
C LYS A 95 -0.12 -10.91 -6.78
N THR A 96 1.18 -10.96 -6.51
CA THR A 96 1.84 -10.13 -5.49
C THR A 96 2.04 -8.68 -5.94
N ILE A 97 1.89 -8.39 -7.24
CA ILE A 97 2.00 -7.05 -7.82
C ILE A 97 0.68 -6.32 -7.58
N PRO A 98 0.63 -5.28 -6.72
CA PRO A 98 -0.63 -4.66 -6.36
C PRO A 98 -1.05 -3.69 -7.47
N LEU A 99 -2.10 -4.02 -8.22
CA LEU A 99 -2.59 -3.23 -9.37
C LEU A 99 -4.08 -2.86 -9.23
N SER A 100 -4.61 -2.83 -8.00
CA SER A 100 -5.96 -2.33 -7.77
C SER A 100 -6.10 -0.87 -8.20
N SER A 101 -7.32 -0.46 -8.55
CA SER A 101 -7.59 0.93 -8.96
C SER A 101 -7.03 1.97 -7.96
N ASP A 102 -7.23 1.75 -6.66
CA ASP A 102 -6.70 2.64 -5.61
C ASP A 102 -5.18 2.64 -5.53
N THR A 103 -4.55 1.48 -5.75
CA THR A 103 -3.10 1.36 -5.74
C THR A 103 -2.49 2.10 -6.92
N VAL A 104 -3.06 1.91 -8.11
CA VAL A 104 -2.63 2.60 -9.34
C VAL A 104 -2.77 4.11 -9.15
N HIS A 105 -3.92 4.58 -8.66
CA HIS A 105 -4.14 6.00 -8.36
C HIS A 105 -3.07 6.56 -7.41
N ARG A 106 -2.83 5.89 -6.28
CA ARG A 106 -1.85 6.32 -5.28
C ARG A 106 -0.44 6.40 -5.87
N ARG A 107 -0.04 5.42 -6.68
CA ARG A 107 1.30 5.39 -7.31
C ARG A 107 1.47 6.50 -8.33
N ILE A 108 0.43 6.80 -9.11
CA ILE A 108 0.44 7.94 -10.05
C ILE A 108 0.64 9.25 -9.29
N ASN A 109 -0.06 9.46 -8.17
CA ASN A 109 0.13 10.66 -7.36
C ASN A 109 1.55 10.75 -6.80
N LEU A 110 2.09 9.65 -6.26
CA LEU A 110 3.47 9.60 -5.76
C LEU A 110 4.50 9.91 -6.85
N LEU A 111 4.32 9.39 -8.07
CA LEU A 111 5.18 9.70 -9.21
C LEU A 111 5.08 11.18 -9.61
N ALA A 112 3.87 11.75 -9.59
CA ALA A 112 3.66 13.16 -9.89
C ALA A 112 4.32 14.07 -8.84
N ASP A 113 4.20 13.73 -7.57
CA ASP A 113 4.84 14.46 -6.46
C ASP A 113 6.37 14.39 -6.57
N ASP A 114 6.93 13.22 -6.88
CA ASP A 114 8.37 13.06 -7.08
C ASP A 114 8.89 13.91 -8.26
N ILE A 115 8.20 13.87 -9.41
CA ILE A 115 8.54 14.71 -10.57
C ILE A 115 8.48 16.20 -10.21
N LYS A 116 7.47 16.62 -9.43
CA LYS A 116 7.34 18.00 -8.96
C LYS A 116 8.53 18.39 -8.07
N ILE A 117 8.93 17.54 -7.13
CA ILE A 117 10.09 17.80 -6.26
C ILE A 117 11.36 17.93 -7.09
N GLN A 118 11.61 16.98 -8.01
CA GLN A 118 12.77 17.03 -8.90
C GLN A 118 12.80 18.32 -9.74
N LEU A 119 11.65 18.76 -10.24
CA LEU A 119 11.53 20.00 -11.00
C LEU A 119 11.87 21.22 -10.14
N ILE A 120 11.33 21.30 -8.93
CA ILE A 120 11.61 22.40 -7.99
C ILE A 120 13.11 22.47 -7.67
N ASP A 121 13.75 21.33 -7.43
CA ASP A 121 15.18 21.28 -7.12
C ASP A 121 16.03 21.74 -8.30
N ARG A 122 15.66 21.35 -9.53
CA ARG A 122 16.32 21.83 -10.76
C ARG A 122 16.13 23.34 -10.95
N VAL A 123 14.94 23.86 -10.69
CA VAL A 123 14.65 25.30 -10.80
C VAL A 123 15.47 26.09 -9.79
N LYS A 124 15.50 25.66 -8.52
CA LYS A 124 16.29 26.32 -7.46
C LYS A 124 17.79 26.28 -7.73
N GLY A 125 18.28 25.20 -8.34
CA GLY A 125 19.69 25.04 -8.70
C GLY A 125 20.09 25.74 -10.00
N SER A 126 19.15 26.25 -10.78
CA SER A 126 19.46 26.89 -12.06
C SER A 126 19.83 28.36 -11.87
N PRO A 127 21.00 28.83 -12.37
CA PRO A 127 21.31 30.25 -12.43
C PRO A 127 20.48 31.00 -13.48
N TYR A 128 19.82 30.27 -14.38
CA TYR A 128 19.02 30.82 -15.46
C TYR A 128 17.65 30.14 -15.47
N TYR A 129 16.65 30.77 -14.85
CA TYR A 129 15.26 30.33 -14.91
C TYR A 129 14.33 31.54 -15.05
N ALA A 130 13.30 31.38 -15.88
CA ALA A 130 12.24 32.36 -16.05
C ALA A 130 10.89 31.61 -16.09
N ILE A 131 9.88 32.17 -15.41
CA ILE A 131 8.50 31.70 -15.47
C ILE A 131 7.74 32.64 -16.39
N GLN A 132 7.12 32.10 -17.43
CA GLN A 132 6.10 32.83 -18.17
C GLN A 132 4.77 32.67 -17.45
N LEU A 133 4.18 33.80 -17.05
CA LEU A 133 2.80 33.86 -16.55
C LEU A 133 1.94 34.33 -17.72
N ASN A 134 0.91 33.54 -18.06
CA ASN A 134 -0.11 33.91 -19.03
C ASN A 134 -1.31 34.55 -18.33
#